data_AF-A0A1F8QN84-F1
#
_entry.id   AF-A0A1F8QN84-F1
#
_cell.length_a   1.000
_cell.length_b   1.000
_cell.length_c   1.000
_cell.angle_alpha   90.00
_cell.angle_beta   90.00
_cell.angle_gamma   90.00
#
_symmetry.space_group_name_H-M   'P 1'
#
loop_
_entity.id
_entity.type
_entity.pdbx_description
1 polymer ?
#
loop_
_entity_poly.entity_id
_entity_poly.type
_entity_poly.pdbx_seq_one_letter_code
_entity_poly.pdbx_strand_id
1 'polypeptide(L)'
;MIDIQKQIEHWQSNAIEDWQVARDLIDDGRIRHGLFFVHLSLEKVLKAHVIRNTQDLAPRIHNLVRLAQSAALEISPDYLDVLADMNAFNLEGRYPDVDLPLPTIEETHNYLARSEEVFQWLMSQLS
;
A
#
# COMPACT_ATOMS: atom_id res chain seq x y z
N MET A 1 -15.67 -4.04 -23.11
CA MET A 1 -16.20 -4.03 -21.74
C MET A 1 -15.06 -4.41 -20.83
N ILE A 2 -14.84 -3.69 -19.73
CA ILE A 2 -13.75 -3.99 -18.79
C ILE A 2 -14.13 -5.25 -18.03
N ASP A 3 -13.21 -6.20 -17.94
CA ASP A 3 -13.35 -7.38 -17.10
C ASP A 3 -12.94 -7.02 -15.67
N ILE A 4 -13.93 -6.70 -14.83
CA ILE A 4 -13.72 -6.20 -13.47
C ILE A 4 -12.99 -7.23 -12.61
N GLN A 5 -13.35 -8.51 -12.72
CA GLN A 5 -12.73 -9.56 -11.94
C GLN A 5 -11.25 -9.71 -12.30
N LYS A 6 -10.94 -9.71 -13.60
CA LYS A 6 -9.55 -9.73 -14.07
C LYS A 6 -8.76 -8.50 -13.61
N GLN A 7 -9.38 -7.33 -13.52
CA GLN A 7 -8.72 -6.14 -12.98
C GLN A 7 -8.42 -6.31 -11.49
N ILE A 8 -9.38 -6.77 -10.68
CA ILE A 8 -9.18 -7.01 -9.25
C ILE A 8 -8.02 -7.99 -9.03
N GLU A 9 -8.03 -9.13 -9.71
CA GLU A 9 -6.97 -10.15 -9.62
C GLU A 9 -5.60 -9.61 -10.04
N HIS A 10 -5.56 -8.77 -11.08
CA HIS A 10 -4.33 -8.13 -11.52
C HIS A 10 -3.75 -7.21 -10.43
N TRP A 11 -4.58 -6.37 -9.81
CA TRP A 11 -4.11 -5.49 -8.73
C TRP A 11 -3.70 -6.28 -7.49
N GLN A 12 -4.43 -7.34 -7.14
CA GLN A 12 -4.08 -8.23 -6.03
C GLN A 12 -2.73 -8.93 -6.24
N SER A 13 -2.50 -9.54 -7.41
CA SER A 13 -1.26 -10.27 -7.67
C SER A 13 -0.05 -9.34 -7.64
N ASN A 14 -0.18 -8.15 -8.22
CA ASN A 14 0.86 -7.12 -8.18
C ASN A 14 1.09 -6.57 -6.76
N ALA A 15 0.06 -6.52 -5.92
CA ALA A 15 0.21 -6.10 -4.52
C ALA A 15 1.03 -7.13 -3.72
N ILE A 16 0.77 -8.42 -3.94
CA ILE A 16 1.52 -9.52 -3.32
C ILE A 16 2.98 -9.52 -3.77
N GLU A 17 3.23 -9.34 -5.06
CA GLU A 17 4.59 -9.25 -5.62
C GLU A 17 5.37 -8.08 -5.01
N ASP A 18 4.78 -6.88 -4.97
CA ASP A 18 5.41 -5.71 -4.36
C ASP A 18 5.69 -5.92 -2.87
N TRP A 19 4.80 -6.62 -2.14
CA TRP A 19 5.02 -6.93 -0.73
C TRP A 19 6.25 -7.83 -0.53
N GLN A 20 6.45 -8.81 -1.41
CA GLN A 20 7.62 -9.69 -1.39
C GLN A 20 8.90 -8.88 -1.68
N VAL A 21 8.89 -8.07 -2.74
CA VAL A 21 10.02 -7.20 -3.09
C VAL A 21 10.34 -6.21 -1.96
N ALA A 22 9.32 -5.66 -1.29
CA ALA A 22 9.51 -4.77 -0.16
C ALA A 22 10.33 -5.43 0.96
N ARG A 23 10.01 -6.68 1.30
CA ARG A 23 10.73 -7.44 2.33
C ARG A 23 12.17 -7.72 1.92
N ASP A 24 12.39 -8.20 0.69
CA ASP A 24 13.73 -8.47 0.17
C ASP A 24 14.62 -7.22 0.21
N LEU A 25 14.05 -6.05 -0.13
CA LEU A 25 14.77 -4.78 -0.08
C LEU A 25 15.11 -4.34 1.35
N ILE A 26 14.19 -4.51 2.30
CA ILE A 26 14.42 -4.18 3.71
C ILE A 26 15.50 -5.10 4.29
N ASP A 27 15.44 -6.40 3.98
CA ASP A 27 16.39 -7.41 4.44
C ASP A 27 17.81 -7.16 3.86
N ASP A 28 17.92 -6.64 2.62
CA ASP A 28 19.18 -6.17 2.00
C ASP A 28 19.64 -4.79 2.52
N GLY A 29 18.95 -4.20 3.50
CA GLY A 29 19.28 -2.90 4.08
C GLY A 29 18.89 -1.69 3.22
N ARG A 30 18.14 -1.89 2.12
CA ARG A 30 17.63 -0.84 1.24
C ARG A 30 16.31 -0.27 1.75
N ILE A 31 16.31 0.17 3.01
CA ILE A 31 15.13 0.56 3.80
C ILE A 31 14.20 1.53 3.05
N ARG A 32 14.73 2.63 2.50
CA ARG A 32 13.92 3.65 1.79
C ARG A 32 13.16 3.07 0.60
N HIS A 33 13.83 2.22 -0.20
CA HIS A 33 13.19 1.55 -1.32
C HIS A 33 12.18 0.51 -0.83
N GLY A 34 12.53 -0.24 0.20
CA GLY A 34 11.64 -1.21 0.83
C GLY A 34 10.32 -0.59 1.30
N LEU A 35 10.37 0.49 2.09
CA LEU A 35 9.18 1.19 2.59
C LEU A 35 8.37 1.85 1.47
N PHE A 36 9.01 2.30 0.39
CA PHE A 36 8.30 2.71 -0.81
C PHE A 36 7.51 1.55 -1.45
N PHE A 37 8.10 0.36 -1.54
CA PHE A 37 7.39 -0.83 -2.04
C PHE A 37 6.28 -1.31 -1.09
N VAL A 38 6.44 -1.16 0.24
CA VAL A 38 5.32 -1.38 1.19
C VAL A 38 4.15 -0.46 0.85
N HIS A 39 4.41 0.84 0.61
CA HIS A 39 3.37 1.76 0.16
C HIS A 39 2.71 1.31 -1.14
N LEU A 40 3.49 0.93 -2.16
CA LEU A 40 2.94 0.49 -3.45
C LEU A 40 2.05 -0.75 -3.32
N SER A 41 2.43 -1.69 -2.46
CA SER A 41 1.63 -2.87 -2.17
C SER A 41 0.27 -2.50 -1.56
N LEU A 42 0.26 -1.63 -0.55
CA LEU A 42 -0.97 -1.10 0.06
C LEU A 42 -1.83 -0.32 -0.96
N GLU A 43 -1.19 0.50 -1.81
CA GLU A 43 -1.86 1.24 -2.88
C GLU A 43 -2.59 0.28 -3.83
N LYS A 44 -1.90 -0.77 -4.27
CA LYS A 44 -2.43 -1.74 -5.23
C LYS A 44 -3.63 -2.52 -4.67
N VAL A 45 -3.56 -3.01 -3.43
CA VAL A 45 -4.70 -3.71 -2.83
C VAL A 45 -5.90 -2.77 -2.61
N LEU A 46 -5.67 -1.51 -2.21
CA LEU A 46 -6.74 -0.52 -2.11
C LEU A 46 -7.37 -0.22 -3.47
N LYS A 47 -6.57 -0.15 -4.54
CA LYS A 47 -7.09 0.02 -5.91
C LYS A 47 -7.95 -1.16 -6.35
N ALA A 48 -7.61 -2.39 -5.95
CA ALA A 48 -8.48 -3.55 -6.17
C ALA A 48 -9.84 -3.37 -5.48
N HIS A 49 -9.87 -2.86 -4.24
CA HIS A 49 -11.13 -2.53 -3.57
C HIS A 49 -11.91 -1.40 -4.24
N VAL A 50 -11.24 -0.34 -4.70
CA VAL A 50 -11.91 0.74 -5.45
C VAL A 50 -12.58 0.19 -6.70
N ILE A 51 -11.90 -0.67 -7.45
CA ILE A 51 -12.46 -1.30 -8.65
C ILE A 51 -13.67 -2.15 -8.30
N ARG A 52 -13.58 -2.96 -7.23
CA ARG A 52 -14.71 -3.76 -6.76
C ARG A 52 -15.91 -2.91 -6.36
N ASN A 53 -15.68 -1.81 -5.64
CA ASN A 53 -16.74 -0.93 -5.18
C ASN A 53 -17.40 -0.15 -6.33
N THR A 54 -16.58 0.43 -7.21
CA THR A 54 -17.04 1.35 -8.26
C THR A 54 -17.43 0.67 -9.56
N GLN A 55 -17.02 -0.59 -9.76
CA GLN A 55 -17.14 -1.30 -11.03
C GLN A 55 -16.50 -0.56 -12.21
N ASP A 56 -15.45 0.23 -11.94
CA ASP A 56 -14.67 0.98 -12.91
C ASP A 56 -13.18 0.95 -12.56
N LEU A 57 -12.31 1.47 -13.43
CA LEU A 57 -10.87 1.53 -13.19
C LEU A 57 -10.54 2.41 -11.98
N ALA A 58 -9.58 1.96 -11.19
CA ALA A 58 -9.10 2.75 -10.06
C ALA A 58 -8.51 4.10 -10.52
N PRO A 59 -8.72 5.17 -9.74
CA PRO A 59 -8.18 6.49 -10.05
C PRO A 59 -6.65 6.50 -10.01
N ARG A 60 -6.04 7.37 -10.80
CA ARG A 60 -4.58 7.58 -10.84
C ARG A 60 -4.12 8.50 -9.72
N ILE A 61 -4.36 8.07 -8.48
CA ILE A 61 -3.88 8.71 -7.26
C ILE A 61 -3.07 7.71 -6.43
N HIS A 62 -2.26 8.24 -5.53
CA HIS A 62 -1.34 7.48 -4.66
C HIS A 62 -1.64 7.65 -3.18
N ASN A 63 -2.53 8.57 -2.81
CA ASN A 63 -2.86 8.79 -1.41
C ASN A 63 -3.73 7.63 -0.88
N LEU A 64 -3.19 6.86 0.06
CA LEU A 64 -3.83 5.64 0.58
C LEU A 64 -5.13 5.94 1.32
N VAL A 65 -5.19 7.02 2.09
CA VAL A 65 -6.41 7.44 2.81
C VAL A 65 -7.54 7.77 1.82
N ARG A 66 -7.24 8.48 0.73
CA ARG A 66 -8.23 8.79 -0.32
C ARG A 66 -8.67 7.55 -1.09
N LEU A 67 -7.76 6.59 -1.31
CA LEU A 67 -8.11 5.31 -1.92
C LEU A 67 -9.02 4.49 -1.02
N ALA A 68 -8.75 4.42 0.29
CA ALA A 68 -9.61 3.75 1.26
C ALA A 68 -11.02 4.35 1.31
N GLN A 69 -11.13 5.69 1.27
CA GLN A 69 -12.40 6.38 1.16
C GLN A 69 -13.14 6.03 -0.15
N SER A 70 -12.43 6.02 -1.28
CA SER A 70 -13.01 5.68 -2.60
C SER A 70 -13.46 4.21 -2.67
N ALA A 71 -12.80 3.35 -1.90
CA ALA A 71 -13.14 1.93 -1.76
C ALA A 71 -14.35 1.69 -0.85
N ALA A 72 -14.85 2.72 -0.15
CA ALA A 72 -15.96 2.64 0.80
C ALA A 72 -15.75 1.55 1.87
N LEU A 73 -14.51 1.37 2.34
CA LEU A 73 -14.18 0.40 3.38
C LEU A 73 -14.51 0.95 4.78
N GLU A 74 -15.07 0.09 5.63
CA GLU A 74 -15.19 0.33 7.08
C GLU A 74 -13.85 0.04 7.76
N ILE A 75 -12.87 0.89 7.50
CA ILE A 75 -11.52 0.76 8.04
C ILE A 75 -11.43 1.37 9.45
N SER A 76 -10.69 0.73 10.34
CA SER A 76 -10.48 1.25 11.69
C SER A 76 -9.63 2.55 11.67
N PRO A 77 -9.77 3.42 12.67
CA PRO A 77 -8.91 4.60 12.81
C PRO A 77 -7.42 4.24 12.84
N ASP A 78 -7.05 3.17 13.58
CA ASP A 78 -5.66 2.73 13.69
C ASP A 78 -5.06 2.32 12.33
N TYR A 79 -5.86 1.64 11.48
CA TYR A 79 -5.43 1.27 10.13
C TYR A 79 -5.36 2.49 9.20
N LEU A 80 -6.26 3.46 9.35
CA LEU A 80 -6.16 4.74 8.63
C LEU A 80 -4.89 5.51 8.98
N ASP A 81 -4.48 5.50 10.24
CA ASP A 81 -3.23 6.14 10.68
C ASP A 81 -2.01 5.47 10.03
N VAL A 82 -2.00 4.13 9.94
CA VAL A 82 -0.94 3.41 9.19
C VAL A 82 -0.93 3.82 7.72
N LEU A 83 -2.09 3.87 7.06
CA LEU A 83 -2.18 4.32 5.67
C LEU A 83 -1.73 5.79 5.51
N ALA A 84 -1.98 6.63 6.50
CA ALA A 84 -1.54 8.02 6.52
C ALA A 84 0.00 8.11 6.61
N ASP A 85 0.60 7.41 7.57
CA ASP A 85 2.06 7.30 7.77
C ASP A 85 2.75 6.86 6.47
N MET A 86 2.21 5.81 5.84
CA MET A 86 2.81 5.23 4.64
C MET A 86 2.77 6.15 3.40
N ASN A 87 2.00 7.25 3.40
CA ASN A 87 2.06 8.23 2.30
C ASN A 87 3.39 9.00 2.28
N ALA A 88 4.09 9.12 3.41
CA ALA A 88 5.38 9.81 3.48
C ALA A 88 6.42 9.13 2.58
N PHE A 89 6.48 7.80 2.63
CA PHE A 89 7.42 7.00 1.83
C PHE A 89 7.13 7.06 0.33
N ASN A 90 5.87 7.32 -0.07
CA ASN A 90 5.54 7.58 -1.47
C ASN A 90 6.06 8.93 -1.97
N LEU A 91 6.02 9.97 -1.15
CA LEU A 91 6.58 11.26 -1.51
C LEU A 91 8.10 11.18 -1.61
N GLU A 92 8.74 10.61 -0.57
CA GLU A 92 10.18 10.42 -0.50
C GLU A 92 10.73 9.54 -1.64
N GLY A 93 10.01 8.48 -2.02
CA GLY A 93 10.41 7.62 -3.14
C GLY A 93 10.31 8.27 -4.52
N ARG A 94 9.56 9.38 -4.67
CA ARG A 94 9.30 10.05 -5.95
C ARG A 94 10.02 11.37 -6.14
N TYR A 95 10.33 12.07 -5.05
CA TYR A 95 10.82 13.44 -5.08
C TYR A 95 12.19 13.53 -4.37
N PRO A 96 13.30 13.75 -5.10
CA PRO A 96 14.64 13.76 -4.52
C PRO A 96 14.88 14.95 -3.58
N ASP A 97 14.02 15.97 -3.63
CA ASP A 97 13.99 17.12 -2.73
C ASP A 97 13.29 16.83 -1.39
N VAL A 98 12.57 15.71 -1.28
CA VAL A 98 12.01 15.23 -0.02
C VAL A 98 13.06 14.38 0.68
N ASP A 99 13.70 14.96 1.69
CA ASP A 99 14.73 14.30 2.49
C ASP A 99 14.21 14.04 3.91
N LEU A 100 13.54 12.90 4.10
CA LEU A 100 13.17 12.44 5.43
C LEU A 100 14.34 11.66 6.04
N PRO A 101 14.54 11.75 7.38
CA PRO A 101 15.51 10.91 8.05
C PRO A 101 15.24 9.44 7.76
N LEU A 102 16.29 8.69 7.42
CA LEU A 102 16.16 7.25 7.24
C LEU A 102 15.69 6.63 8.57
N PRO A 103 14.60 5.85 8.57
CA PRO A 103 14.17 5.16 9.77
C PRO A 103 15.25 4.22 10.29
N THR A 104 15.34 4.11 11.60
CA THR A 104 16.14 3.07 12.26
C THR A 104 15.60 1.67 11.89
N ILE A 105 16.39 0.64 12.16
CA ILE A 105 15.96 -0.75 11.96
C ILE A 105 14.70 -1.05 12.79
N GLU A 106 14.64 -0.57 14.03
CA GLU A 106 13.48 -0.73 14.91
C GLU A 106 12.23 -0.06 14.33
N GLU A 107 12.34 1.20 13.91
CA GLU A 107 11.23 1.92 13.27
C GLU A 107 10.79 1.23 11.96
N THR A 108 11.73 0.75 11.16
CA THR A 108 11.46 0.02 9.92
C THR A 108 10.65 -1.25 10.18
N HIS A 109 11.05 -2.05 11.18
CA HIS A 109 10.29 -3.24 11.55
C HIS A 109 8.91 -2.90 12.11
N ASN A 110 8.77 -1.81 12.86
CA ASN A 110 7.46 -1.35 13.34
C ASN A 110 6.55 -0.92 12.17
N TYR A 111 7.07 -0.17 11.20
CA TYR A 111 6.31 0.17 9.99
C TYR A 111 5.90 -1.07 9.21
N LEU A 112 6.80 -2.04 9.05
CA LEU A 112 6.52 -3.28 8.34
C LEU A 112 5.43 -4.10 9.04
N ALA A 113 5.53 -4.31 10.36
CA ALA A 113 4.57 -5.07 11.13
C ALA A 113 3.16 -4.44 11.10
N ARG A 114 3.06 -3.14 11.36
CA ARG A 114 1.77 -2.41 11.29
C ARG A 114 1.18 -2.44 9.89
N SER A 115 2.02 -2.28 8.86
CA SER A 115 1.57 -2.36 7.46
C SER A 115 1.14 -3.77 7.06
N GLU A 116 1.76 -4.80 7.63
CA GLU A 116 1.43 -6.20 7.35
C GLU A 116 0.03 -6.53 7.86
N GLU A 117 -0.32 -6.08 9.06
CA GLU A 117 -1.67 -6.24 9.61
C GLU A 117 -2.72 -5.61 8.68
N VAL A 118 -2.47 -4.38 8.23
CA VAL A 118 -3.37 -3.67 7.30
C VAL A 118 -3.44 -4.39 5.95
N PHE A 119 -2.31 -4.82 5.41
CA PHE A 119 -2.23 -5.53 4.13
C PHE A 119 -3.03 -6.84 4.19
N GLN A 120 -2.81 -7.65 5.22
CA GLN A 120 -3.53 -8.92 5.42
C GLN A 120 -5.02 -8.69 5.60
N TRP A 121 -5.41 -7.68 6.38
CA TRP A 121 -6.82 -7.31 6.54
C TRP A 121 -7.45 -6.94 5.19
N LEU A 122 -6.83 -6.04 4.42
CA LEU A 122 -7.32 -5.64 3.09
C LEU A 122 -7.46 -6.85 2.15
N MET A 123 -6.45 -7.71 2.10
CA MET A 123 -6.49 -8.94 1.31
C MET A 123 -7.64 -9.87 1.73
N SER A 124 -7.88 -10.05 3.04
CA SER A 124 -9.00 -10.84 3.55
C SER A 124 -10.36 -10.27 3.13
N GLN A 125 -10.45 -8.94 3.01
CA GLN A 125 -11.67 -8.26 2.60
C GLN A 125 -11.95 -8.41 1.11
N LEU A 126 -11.03 -8.93 0.29
CA LEU A 126 -11.20 -9.23 -1.14
C LEU A 126 -11.49 -10.71 -1.44
N SER A 127 -11.46 -11.56 -0.43
CA SER A 127 -11.76 -12.99 -0.55
C SER A 127 -13.26 -13.26 -0.75
#